data_AF-A0A965GFB8-F1
#
_entry.id   AF-A0A965GFB8-F1
#
_cell.length_a   1.000
_cell.length_b   1.000
_cell.length_c   1.000
_cell.angle_alpha   90.00
_cell.angle_beta   90.00
_cell.angle_gamma   90.00
#
_symmetry.space_group_name_H-M   'P 1'
#
loop_
_entity.id
_entity.type
_entity.pdbx_description
1 polymer ?
#
loop_
_entity_poly.entity_id
_entity_poly.type
_entity_poly.pdbx_seq_one_letter_code
_entity_poly.pdbx_strand_id
1 'polypeptide(L)'
;MFAVSGAGVYVEDSANYVTQGEIVTGIYRWGIPDRKFVAKFDIRTTPLYGTITPYVSLDSGAYSSMTPHETALATEAVATGPQTKFIEAKFKLELNRGSATTAPTLTRWMARAYASPARSQVFRVPLLMHHKLRVHDTEYYFDVESELQALRDLVTNPIVVNYQENLETYSVVVEDLEFQVVDGYQQDWDLEGTCTVTMRSVQD
;
A
#
# COMPACT_ATOMS: atom_id res chain seq x y z
N MET A 1 31.02 12.36 -29.31
CA MET A 1 30.46 13.54 -30.00
C MET A 1 28.98 13.29 -30.23
N PHE A 2 28.10 14.21 -29.84
CA PHE A 2 26.67 14.13 -30.13
C PHE A 2 26.15 15.48 -30.60
N ALA A 3 25.13 15.48 -31.45
CA ALA A 3 24.53 16.70 -31.99
C ALA A 3 23.15 16.91 -31.40
N VAL A 4 22.85 18.16 -31.02
CA VAL A 4 21.55 18.58 -30.49
C VAL A 4 20.95 19.59 -31.47
N SER A 5 19.75 19.28 -31.98
CA SER A 5 19.03 20.16 -32.89
C SER A 5 18.83 21.55 -32.25
N GLY A 6 19.25 22.60 -32.93
CA GLY A 6 19.17 23.98 -32.45
C GLY A 6 20.25 24.41 -31.44
N ALA A 7 21.10 23.51 -30.97
CA ALA A 7 22.18 23.83 -30.01
C ALA A 7 23.59 23.47 -30.51
N GLY A 8 23.71 22.62 -31.54
CA GLY A 8 24.96 22.34 -32.23
C GLY A 8 25.60 21.01 -31.85
N VAL A 9 26.93 20.93 -31.98
CA VAL A 9 27.72 19.71 -31.77
C VAL A 9 28.45 19.80 -30.44
N TYR A 10 28.26 18.79 -29.60
CA TYR A 10 28.92 18.66 -28.30
C TYR A 10 30.01 17.60 -28.36
N VAL A 11 31.16 17.97 -27.80
CA VAL A 11 32.30 17.08 -27.55
C VAL A 11 32.57 17.07 -26.05
N GLU A 12 33.15 15.97 -25.58
CA GLU A 12 33.57 15.84 -24.19
C GLU A 12 34.66 16.86 -23.87
N ASP A 13 34.48 17.64 -22.81
CA ASP A 13 35.53 18.51 -22.27
C ASP A 13 36.47 17.64 -21.43
N SER A 14 37.73 17.53 -21.87
CA SER A 14 38.76 16.74 -21.19
C SER A 14 39.32 17.41 -19.94
N ALA A 15 39.01 18.70 -19.70
CA ALA A 15 39.55 19.49 -18.60
C ALA A 15 38.53 19.73 -17.49
N ASN A 16 37.23 19.83 -17.81
CA ASN A 16 36.21 20.18 -16.83
C ASN A 16 34.94 19.34 -16.90
N TYR A 17 34.44 18.94 -15.75
CA TYR A 17 33.09 18.39 -15.60
C TYR A 17 32.03 19.49 -15.58
N VAL A 18 30.84 19.21 -16.08
CA VAL A 18 29.66 20.08 -15.89
C VAL A 18 29.30 20.20 -14.42
N THR A 19 28.76 21.36 -14.01
CA THR A 19 28.40 21.61 -12.60
C THR A 19 27.42 20.58 -12.06
N GLN A 20 26.44 20.20 -12.88
CA GLN A 20 25.36 19.28 -12.52
C GLN A 20 24.94 18.45 -13.74
N GLY A 21 24.55 17.21 -13.49
CA GLY A 21 23.83 16.37 -14.44
C GLY A 21 22.71 15.59 -13.74
N GLU A 22 21.77 15.06 -14.51
CA GLU A 22 20.68 14.25 -13.95
C GLU A 22 20.43 12.98 -14.76
N ILE A 23 20.05 11.91 -14.04
CA ILE A 23 19.53 10.67 -14.61
C ILE A 23 18.06 10.60 -14.20
N VAL A 24 17.16 10.75 -15.17
CA VAL A 24 15.72 10.61 -14.98
C VAL A 24 15.28 9.26 -15.52
N THR A 25 14.60 8.48 -14.69
CA THR A 25 14.15 7.16 -15.06
C THR A 25 12.70 7.17 -15.57
N GLY A 26 12.30 6.09 -16.24
CA GLY A 26 10.93 5.86 -16.63
C GLY A 26 10.01 5.52 -15.45
N ILE A 27 8.79 5.11 -15.76
CA ILE A 27 7.81 4.68 -14.76
C ILE A 27 8.11 3.26 -14.32
N TYR A 28 8.20 3.03 -13.01
CA TYR A 28 8.31 1.71 -12.39
C TYR A 28 6.99 1.32 -11.72
N ARG A 29 6.48 0.14 -12.08
CA ARG A 29 5.24 -0.46 -11.52
C ARG A 29 5.47 -1.79 -10.79
N TRP A 30 6.69 -2.35 -10.85
CA TRP A 30 7.06 -3.66 -10.29
C TRP A 30 6.19 -4.84 -10.77
N GLY A 31 5.36 -4.66 -11.81
CA GLY A 31 4.56 -5.74 -12.39
C GLY A 31 3.40 -6.26 -11.53
N ILE A 32 3.06 -5.59 -10.42
CA ILE A 32 1.91 -5.95 -9.57
C ILE A 32 1.01 -4.72 -9.33
N PRO A 33 -0.32 -4.91 -9.22
CA PRO A 33 -1.27 -3.81 -9.09
C PRO A 33 -1.32 -3.21 -7.68
N ASP A 34 -0.82 -3.91 -6.66
CA ASP A 34 -0.88 -3.44 -5.28
C ASP A 34 -0.14 -2.11 -5.09
N ARG A 35 -0.70 -1.24 -4.24
CA ARG A 35 0.00 -0.04 -3.78
C ARG A 35 1.26 -0.42 -3.00
N LYS A 36 2.29 0.40 -3.13
CA LYS A 36 3.64 0.17 -2.58
C LYS A 36 4.15 1.42 -1.87
N PHE A 37 5.19 1.28 -1.08
CA PHE A 37 5.98 2.41 -0.59
C PHE A 37 7.46 2.11 -0.75
N VAL A 38 8.30 3.16 -0.89
CA VAL A 38 9.76 2.99 -1.03
C VAL A 38 10.34 2.93 0.37
N ALA A 39 10.85 1.77 0.78
CA ALA A 39 11.45 1.65 2.10
C ALA A 39 12.88 2.21 2.12
N LYS A 40 13.68 1.84 1.12
CA LYS A 40 15.10 2.21 1.03
C LYS A 40 15.50 2.47 -0.41
N PHE A 41 16.43 3.39 -0.59
CA PHE A 41 17.06 3.70 -1.87
C PHE A 41 18.58 3.60 -1.70
N ASP A 42 19.19 2.61 -2.35
CA ASP A 42 20.63 2.31 -2.27
C ASP A 42 21.34 2.88 -3.51
N ILE A 43 22.41 3.62 -3.27
CA ILE A 43 23.30 4.20 -4.28
C ILE A 43 24.69 3.59 -4.09
N ARG A 44 25.31 3.20 -5.20
CA ARG A 44 26.70 2.75 -5.27
C ARG A 44 27.50 3.63 -6.21
N THR A 45 28.71 3.95 -5.79
CA THR A 45 29.64 4.80 -6.53
C THR A 45 31.05 4.23 -6.47
N THR A 46 31.95 4.74 -7.30
CA THR A 46 33.38 4.79 -6.94
C THR A 46 33.57 5.72 -5.73
N PRO A 47 34.77 5.89 -5.14
CA PRO A 47 34.95 6.87 -4.08
C PRO A 47 34.32 8.22 -4.45
N LEU A 48 33.38 8.70 -3.62
CA LEU A 48 32.53 9.83 -3.97
C LEU A 48 33.33 11.14 -4.00
N TYR A 49 33.19 11.88 -5.11
CA TYR A 49 33.64 13.26 -5.27
C TYR A 49 32.48 14.15 -5.72
N GLY A 50 31.98 15.02 -4.84
CA GLY A 50 30.73 15.77 -5.08
C GLY A 50 29.56 15.14 -4.35
N THR A 51 28.35 15.23 -4.91
CA THR A 51 27.15 14.68 -4.28
C THR A 51 26.22 14.00 -5.28
N ILE A 52 25.48 13.00 -4.83
CA ILE A 52 24.36 12.41 -5.57
C ILE A 52 23.09 12.54 -4.73
N THR A 53 22.11 13.29 -5.21
CA THR A 53 20.82 13.45 -4.54
C THR A 53 19.77 12.62 -5.27
N PRO A 54 19.23 11.55 -4.65
CA PRO A 54 18.13 10.80 -5.23
C PRO A 54 16.79 11.50 -4.95
N TYR A 55 15.89 11.44 -5.92
CA TYR A 55 14.54 11.97 -5.88
C TYR A 55 13.55 10.91 -6.33
N VAL A 56 12.32 11.04 -5.85
CA VAL A 56 11.20 10.17 -6.24
C VAL A 56 9.96 11.00 -6.55
N SER A 57 9.26 10.64 -7.62
CA SER A 57 7.94 11.14 -7.98
C SER A 57 6.97 9.97 -7.87
N LEU A 58 5.87 10.16 -7.15
CA LEU A 58 4.84 9.15 -6.88
C LEU A 58 3.56 9.51 -7.63
N ASP A 59 2.99 8.54 -8.37
CA ASP A 59 1.73 8.68 -9.11
C ASP A 59 1.62 9.98 -9.94
N SER A 60 2.70 10.30 -10.67
CA SER A 60 2.85 11.53 -11.48
C SER A 60 2.92 12.85 -10.71
N GLY A 61 3.09 12.81 -9.39
CA GLY A 61 3.38 13.99 -8.57
C GLY A 61 4.76 14.61 -8.82
N ALA A 62 5.05 15.72 -8.14
CA ALA A 62 6.35 16.36 -8.19
C ALA A 62 7.46 15.46 -7.60
N TYR A 63 8.70 15.66 -8.04
CA TYR A 63 9.87 15.00 -7.44
C TYR A 63 10.12 15.55 -6.03
N SER A 64 10.19 14.65 -5.05
CA SER A 64 10.68 14.94 -3.70
C SER A 64 12.07 14.36 -3.50
N SER A 65 12.95 15.11 -2.82
CA SER A 65 14.30 14.66 -2.51
C SER A 65 14.30 13.64 -1.39
N MET A 66 15.16 12.63 -1.51
CA MET A 66 15.58 11.74 -0.42
C MET A 66 16.96 12.19 0.09
N THR A 67 17.44 11.56 1.17
CA THR A 67 18.75 11.87 1.76
C THR A 67 19.87 11.72 0.71
N PRO A 68 20.73 12.75 0.53
CA PRO A 68 21.81 12.70 -0.45
C PRO A 68 22.94 11.74 -0.03
N HIS A 69 23.66 11.22 -1.03
CA HIS A 69 24.99 10.64 -0.86
C HIS A 69 26.03 11.76 -0.98
N GLU A 70 26.59 12.17 0.15
CA GLU A 70 27.50 13.32 0.24
C GLU A 70 28.75 13.05 1.09
N THR A 71 28.91 11.83 1.61
CA THR A 71 30.10 11.46 2.38
C THR A 71 31.27 11.24 1.43
N ALA A 72 32.27 12.12 1.50
CA ALA A 72 33.46 12.06 0.65
C ALA A 72 34.14 10.69 0.72
N LEU A 73 34.60 10.19 -0.43
CA LEU A 73 35.28 8.90 -0.62
C LEU A 73 34.46 7.64 -0.27
N ALA A 74 33.25 7.77 0.28
CA ALA A 74 32.38 6.62 0.50
C ALA A 74 31.86 6.08 -0.85
N THR A 75 31.64 4.77 -0.90
CA THR A 75 31.24 4.04 -2.12
C THR A 75 29.78 3.58 -2.09
N GLU A 76 29.12 3.78 -0.96
CA GLU A 76 27.72 3.40 -0.76
C GLU A 76 27.00 4.43 0.12
N ALA A 77 25.70 4.58 -0.13
CA ALA A 77 24.78 5.26 0.75
C ALA A 77 23.38 4.67 0.60
N VAL A 78 22.63 4.68 1.69
CA VAL A 78 21.24 4.21 1.71
C VAL A 78 20.36 5.33 2.26
N ALA A 79 19.48 5.86 1.42
CA ALA A 79 18.46 6.80 1.82
C ALA A 79 17.18 6.07 2.26
N THR A 80 16.42 6.71 3.16
CA THR A 80 15.06 6.26 3.49
C THR A 80 14.10 6.88 2.47
N GLY A 81 13.23 6.05 1.88
CA GLY A 81 12.21 6.51 0.94
C GLY A 81 10.92 6.95 1.63
N PRO A 82 10.01 7.62 0.89
CA PRO A 82 8.71 8.03 1.41
C PRO A 82 7.82 6.83 1.75
N GLN A 83 7.07 6.97 2.85
CA GLN A 83 6.08 5.98 3.31
C GLN A 83 4.70 6.15 2.63
N THR A 84 4.55 7.16 1.78
CA THR A 84 3.33 7.39 1.00
C THR A 84 3.12 6.24 0.02
N LYS A 85 1.90 5.69 0.03
CA LYS A 85 1.50 4.60 -0.85
C LYS A 85 1.32 5.09 -2.29
N PHE A 86 1.86 4.36 -3.26
CA PHE A 86 1.79 4.68 -4.69
C PHE A 86 1.59 3.43 -5.55
N ILE A 87 1.13 3.61 -6.79
CA ILE A 87 1.09 2.55 -7.81
C ILE A 87 2.31 2.65 -8.72
N GLU A 88 2.67 3.89 -9.08
CA GLU A 88 3.72 4.22 -10.03
C GLU A 88 4.78 5.12 -9.38
N ALA A 89 6.06 4.83 -9.62
CA ALA A 89 7.15 5.72 -9.22
C ALA A 89 8.09 6.03 -10.37
N LYS A 90 8.58 7.27 -10.41
CA LYS A 90 9.74 7.68 -11.22
C LYS A 90 10.86 8.08 -10.28
N PHE A 91 12.09 7.77 -10.65
CA PHE A 91 13.27 8.17 -9.88
C PHE A 91 14.11 9.15 -10.67
N LYS A 92 14.75 10.07 -9.96
CA LYS A 92 15.75 10.96 -10.53
C LYS A 92 16.98 10.93 -9.64
N LEU A 93 18.17 10.86 -10.23
CA LEU A 93 19.42 11.08 -9.51
C LEU A 93 20.04 12.36 -10.05
N GLU A 94 20.24 13.34 -9.19
CA GLU A 94 20.99 14.56 -9.51
C GLU A 94 22.44 14.39 -9.06
N LEU A 95 23.38 14.63 -9.95
CA LEU A 95 24.82 14.46 -9.73
C LEU A 95 25.46 15.84 -9.76
N ASN A 96 25.99 16.29 -8.63
CA ASN A 96 26.73 17.56 -8.54
C ASN A 96 28.22 17.27 -8.45
N ARG A 97 29.03 17.94 -9.28
CA ARG A 97 30.49 17.78 -9.26
C ARG A 97 31.08 18.26 -7.92
N GLY A 98 32.20 17.67 -7.50
CA GLY A 98 32.94 18.15 -6.33
C GLY A 98 33.82 19.35 -6.64
N SER A 99 34.45 19.34 -7.82
CA SER A 99 35.26 20.45 -8.35
C SER A 99 35.23 20.44 -9.87
N ALA A 100 35.90 21.39 -10.53
CA ALA A 100 36.01 21.37 -11.99
C ALA A 100 36.61 20.05 -12.53
N THR A 101 37.48 19.39 -11.76
CA THR A 101 38.20 18.17 -12.17
C THR A 101 37.80 16.91 -11.39
N THR A 102 36.78 16.99 -10.52
CA THR A 102 36.30 15.84 -9.75
C THR A 102 34.78 15.78 -9.73
N ALA A 103 34.21 14.62 -10.02
CA ALA A 103 32.77 14.40 -10.14
C ALA A 103 32.36 13.00 -9.65
N PRO A 104 31.09 12.80 -9.27
CA PRO A 104 30.65 11.52 -8.76
C PRO A 104 30.46 10.54 -9.92
N THR A 105 30.87 9.28 -9.73
CA THR A 105 30.60 8.20 -10.69
C THR A 105 29.61 7.21 -10.09
N LEU A 106 28.39 7.19 -10.63
CA LEU A 106 27.34 6.25 -10.24
C LEU A 106 27.59 4.89 -10.91
N THR A 107 27.65 3.82 -10.12
CA THR A 107 27.81 2.45 -10.63
C THR A 107 26.53 1.64 -10.55
N ARG A 108 25.71 1.88 -9.52
CA ARG A 108 24.42 1.21 -9.32
C ARG A 108 23.48 2.08 -8.51
N TRP A 109 22.18 1.98 -8.80
CA TRP A 109 21.12 2.42 -7.91
C TRP A 109 20.09 1.31 -7.75
N MET A 110 19.38 1.29 -6.62
CA MET A 110 18.30 0.34 -6.37
C MET A 110 17.27 0.93 -5.41
N ALA A 111 16.00 0.85 -5.80
CA ALA A 111 14.88 1.17 -4.92
C ALA A 111 14.27 -0.14 -4.38
N ARG A 112 14.27 -0.30 -3.05
CA ARG A 112 13.54 -1.37 -2.38
C ARG A 112 12.15 -0.89 -2.02
N ALA A 113 11.17 -1.32 -2.79
CA ALA A 113 9.75 -1.08 -2.52
C ALA A 113 9.12 -2.31 -1.88
N TYR A 114 8.23 -2.11 -0.91
CA TYR A 114 7.37 -3.16 -0.38
C TYR A 114 5.95 -2.96 -0.86
N ALA A 115 5.28 -4.05 -1.21
CA ALA A 115 3.83 -4.04 -1.33
C ALA A 115 3.24 -3.66 0.03
N SER A 116 2.29 -2.73 0.01
CA SER A 116 1.42 -2.43 1.13
C SER A 116 0.06 -3.02 0.78
N PRO A 117 -0.09 -4.35 0.84
CA PRO A 117 -1.37 -4.97 0.55
C PRO A 117 -2.38 -4.39 1.53
N ALA A 118 -3.55 -4.10 0.98
CA ALA A 118 -4.76 -3.93 1.73
C ALA A 118 -4.92 -5.11 2.70
N ARG A 119 -4.69 -4.91 4.00
CA ARG A 119 -5.01 -5.94 4.99
C ARG A 119 -6.51 -5.89 5.24
N SER A 120 -7.24 -6.85 4.68
CA SER A 120 -8.62 -7.07 5.07
C SER A 120 -8.71 -7.37 6.56
N GLN A 121 -9.62 -6.71 7.25
CA GLN A 121 -9.98 -7.01 8.62
C GLN A 121 -10.95 -8.18 8.63
N VAL A 122 -10.84 -9.04 9.64
CA VAL A 122 -11.77 -10.16 9.85
C VAL A 122 -12.58 -9.85 11.09
N PHE A 123 -13.89 -9.76 10.93
CA PHE A 123 -14.86 -9.57 12.01
C PHE A 123 -15.48 -10.91 12.35
N ARG A 124 -15.66 -11.18 13.64
CA ARG A 124 -16.39 -12.34 14.16
C ARG A 124 -17.43 -11.85 15.15
N VAL A 125 -18.68 -11.85 14.72
CA VAL A 125 -19.77 -11.21 15.46
C VAL A 125 -20.77 -12.28 15.91
N PRO A 126 -20.92 -12.52 17.22
CA PRO A 126 -21.97 -13.38 17.73
C PRO A 126 -23.31 -12.63 17.73
N LEU A 127 -24.30 -13.19 17.07
CA LEU A 127 -25.68 -12.72 17.03
C LEU A 127 -26.56 -13.65 17.88
N LEU A 128 -27.32 -13.07 18.80
CA LEU A 128 -28.32 -13.81 19.56
C LEU A 128 -29.56 -14.00 18.69
N MET A 129 -29.87 -15.25 18.36
CA MET A 129 -30.96 -15.64 17.47
C MET A 129 -32.04 -16.35 18.28
N HIS A 130 -32.94 -15.56 18.85
CA HIS A 130 -34.09 -16.03 19.62
C HIS A 130 -35.36 -15.32 19.16
N HIS A 131 -36.49 -16.01 19.20
CA HIS A 131 -37.79 -15.45 18.81
C HIS A 131 -38.22 -14.31 19.72
N LYS A 132 -37.69 -14.26 20.95
CA LYS A 132 -37.97 -13.23 21.92
C LYS A 132 -36.70 -12.76 22.62
N LEU A 133 -36.31 -11.52 22.37
CA LEU A 133 -35.18 -10.86 23.02
C LEU A 133 -35.65 -9.69 23.87
N ARG A 134 -35.15 -9.58 25.10
CA ARG A 134 -35.38 -8.41 25.95
C ARG A 134 -34.15 -7.50 25.95
N VAL A 135 -34.30 -6.32 25.37
CA VAL A 135 -33.24 -5.31 25.28
C VAL A 135 -33.75 -4.02 25.91
N HIS A 136 -33.09 -3.54 26.96
CA HIS A 136 -33.47 -2.31 27.69
C HIS A 136 -34.98 -2.25 28.04
N ASP A 137 -35.49 -3.32 28.68
CA ASP A 137 -36.90 -3.47 29.07
C ASP A 137 -37.93 -3.47 27.93
N THR A 138 -37.48 -3.57 26.69
CA THR A 138 -38.35 -3.75 25.52
C THR A 138 -38.19 -5.17 24.98
N GLU A 139 -39.31 -5.80 24.67
CA GLU A 139 -39.33 -7.12 24.03
C GLU A 139 -39.36 -6.95 22.51
N TYR A 140 -38.39 -7.57 21.85
CA TYR A 140 -38.29 -7.67 20.41
C TYR A 140 -38.59 -9.11 20.00
N TYR A 141 -39.31 -9.24 18.90
CA TYR A 141 -39.71 -10.53 18.34
C TYR A 141 -39.05 -10.68 16.98
N PHE A 142 -38.42 -11.83 16.76
CA PHE A 142 -37.71 -12.14 15.52
C PHE A 142 -38.21 -13.46 14.94
N ASP A 143 -38.16 -13.58 13.63
CA ASP A 143 -38.31 -14.86 12.93
C ASP A 143 -36.90 -15.42 12.71
N VAL A 144 -36.49 -16.38 13.54
CA VAL A 144 -35.11 -16.87 13.53
C VAL A 144 -34.79 -17.61 12.23
N GLU A 145 -35.76 -18.32 11.65
CA GLU A 145 -35.58 -19.05 10.39
C GLU A 145 -35.32 -18.08 9.23
N SER A 146 -36.12 -17.02 9.12
CA SER A 146 -35.94 -15.99 8.09
C SER A 146 -34.61 -15.26 8.22
N GLU A 147 -34.22 -14.86 9.43
CA GLU A 147 -32.94 -14.16 9.67
C GLU A 147 -31.74 -15.05 9.37
N LEU A 148 -31.79 -16.31 9.80
CA LEU A 148 -30.72 -17.29 9.52
C LEU A 148 -30.62 -17.60 8.02
N GLN A 149 -31.76 -17.66 7.31
CA GLN A 149 -31.76 -17.83 5.86
C GLN A 149 -31.13 -16.62 5.16
N ALA A 150 -31.48 -15.40 5.56
CA ALA A 150 -30.88 -14.19 5.00
C ALA A 150 -29.35 -14.17 5.19
N LEU A 151 -28.86 -14.57 6.36
CA LEU A 151 -27.42 -14.70 6.59
C LEU A 151 -26.79 -15.80 5.72
N ARG A 152 -27.40 -16.98 5.63
CA ARG A 152 -26.92 -18.09 4.78
C ARG A 152 -26.88 -17.72 3.30
N ASP A 153 -27.82 -16.90 2.86
CA ASP A 153 -27.85 -16.36 1.51
C ASP A 153 -26.66 -15.45 1.24
N LEU A 154 -26.20 -14.66 2.23
CA LEU A 154 -24.98 -13.84 2.10
C LEU A 154 -23.70 -14.67 1.98
N VAL A 155 -23.67 -15.88 2.56
CA VAL A 155 -22.54 -16.82 2.38
C VAL A 155 -22.60 -17.49 1.01
N THR A 156 -23.80 -17.92 0.59
CA THR A 156 -23.99 -18.68 -0.66
C THR A 156 -23.90 -17.77 -1.89
N ASN A 157 -24.41 -16.55 -1.78
CA ASN A 157 -24.41 -15.51 -2.80
C ASN A 157 -23.63 -14.29 -2.29
N PRO A 158 -22.29 -14.31 -2.35
CA PRO A 158 -21.47 -13.29 -1.74
C PRO A 158 -21.70 -11.92 -2.41
N ILE A 159 -22.23 -10.99 -1.64
CA ILE A 159 -22.38 -9.58 -2.01
C ILE A 159 -21.70 -8.69 -0.98
N VAL A 160 -21.31 -7.48 -1.38
CA VAL A 160 -20.77 -6.49 -0.44
C VAL A 160 -21.92 -5.88 0.35
N VAL A 161 -21.84 -5.98 1.68
CA VAL A 161 -22.80 -5.39 2.62
C VAL A 161 -22.11 -4.45 3.60
N ASN A 162 -22.87 -3.55 4.20
CA ASN A 162 -22.36 -2.65 5.23
C ASN A 162 -22.51 -3.31 6.60
N TYR A 163 -21.40 -3.53 7.29
CA TYR A 163 -21.36 -3.87 8.71
C TYR A 163 -21.09 -2.61 9.53
N GLN A 164 -22.00 -2.28 10.43
CA GLN A 164 -21.84 -1.15 11.35
C GLN A 164 -21.50 -1.65 12.75
N GLU A 165 -20.37 -1.18 13.29
CA GLU A 165 -20.00 -1.35 14.69
C GLU A 165 -19.86 0.02 15.35
N ASN A 166 -20.70 0.32 16.33
CA ASN A 166 -20.79 1.64 16.96
C ASN A 166 -21.07 2.76 15.92
N LEU A 167 -20.11 3.68 15.75
CA LEU A 167 -20.17 4.81 14.81
C LEU A 167 -19.41 4.52 13.50
N GLU A 168 -18.75 3.37 13.39
CA GLU A 168 -17.96 3.00 12.22
C GLU A 168 -18.75 2.06 11.31
N THR A 169 -18.60 2.24 10.01
CA THR A 169 -19.23 1.39 8.99
C THR A 169 -18.16 0.83 8.07
N TYR A 170 -18.23 -0.48 7.84
CA TYR A 170 -17.28 -1.23 7.05
C TYR A 170 -18.00 -1.93 5.89
N SER A 171 -17.45 -1.83 4.68
CA SER A 171 -17.87 -2.68 3.56
C SER A 171 -17.29 -4.07 3.77
N VAL A 172 -18.13 -5.10 3.89
CA VAL A 172 -17.72 -6.48 4.18
C VAL A 172 -18.40 -7.48 3.26
N VAL A 173 -17.80 -8.67 3.16
CA VAL A 173 -18.43 -9.87 2.62
C VAL A 173 -18.49 -10.91 3.73
N VAL A 174 -19.61 -11.62 3.83
CA VAL A 174 -19.78 -12.71 4.80
C VAL A 174 -19.06 -13.95 4.26
N GLU A 175 -18.14 -14.51 5.04
CA GLU A 175 -17.33 -15.67 4.64
C GLU A 175 -17.90 -16.98 5.18
N ASP A 176 -18.42 -16.96 6.40
CA ASP A 176 -18.84 -18.16 7.11
C ASP A 176 -19.86 -17.85 8.21
N LEU A 177 -20.64 -18.87 8.57
CA LEU A 177 -21.66 -18.85 9.61
C LEU A 177 -21.58 -20.12 10.45
N GLU A 178 -21.46 -19.93 11.76
CA GLU A 178 -21.56 -21.02 12.73
C GLU A 178 -22.79 -20.78 13.61
N PHE A 179 -23.81 -21.63 13.49
CA PHE A 179 -24.99 -21.58 14.35
C PHE A 179 -24.91 -22.63 15.45
N GLN A 180 -24.75 -22.16 16.69
CA GLN A 180 -24.75 -22.98 17.89
C GLN A 180 -26.16 -22.98 18.48
N VAL A 181 -26.88 -24.08 18.26
CA VAL A 181 -28.24 -24.30 18.76
C VAL A 181 -28.20 -24.49 20.27
N VAL A 182 -29.09 -23.80 20.97
CA VAL A 182 -29.25 -23.88 22.42
C VAL A 182 -30.59 -24.51 22.81
N ASP A 183 -31.66 -24.19 22.09
CA ASP A 183 -33.00 -24.71 22.38
C ASP A 183 -33.90 -24.71 21.12
N GLY A 184 -35.09 -25.28 21.23
CA GLY A 184 -36.17 -25.15 20.24
C GLY A 184 -37.33 -24.33 20.79
N TYR A 185 -37.82 -23.36 20.01
CA TYR A 185 -39.00 -22.57 20.34
C TYR A 185 -40.23 -23.48 20.45
N GLN A 186 -40.96 -23.36 21.55
CA GLN A 186 -42.14 -24.17 21.87
C GLN A 186 -41.95 -25.70 21.81
N GLN A 187 -40.70 -26.20 21.92
CA GLN A 187 -40.34 -27.63 21.80
C GLN A 187 -40.55 -28.22 20.39
N ASP A 188 -40.70 -27.37 19.37
CA ASP A 188 -40.73 -27.76 17.97
C ASP A 188 -39.33 -27.68 17.34
N TRP A 189 -39.19 -28.08 16.07
CA TRP A 189 -37.94 -27.99 15.28
C TRP A 189 -37.59 -26.56 14.86
N ASP A 190 -37.95 -25.59 15.69
CA ASP A 190 -37.77 -24.17 15.48
C ASP A 190 -36.60 -23.68 16.34
N LEU A 191 -35.40 -23.65 15.77
CA LEU A 191 -34.16 -23.63 16.54
C LEU A 191 -33.76 -22.22 16.98
N GLU A 192 -33.38 -22.08 18.24
CA GLU A 192 -32.81 -20.86 18.82
C GLU A 192 -31.37 -21.06 19.26
N GLY A 193 -30.58 -19.99 19.29
CA GLY A 193 -29.21 -20.05 19.77
C GLY A 193 -28.37 -18.85 19.40
N THR A 194 -27.05 -19.07 19.28
CA THR A 194 -26.10 -18.02 18.89
C THR A 194 -25.54 -18.31 17.51
N CYS A 195 -25.67 -17.35 16.59
CA CYS A 195 -25.06 -17.41 15.27
C CYS A 195 -23.81 -16.54 15.23
N THR A 196 -22.63 -17.16 15.07
CA THR A 196 -21.38 -16.42 14.86
C THR A 196 -21.18 -16.19 13.37
N VAL A 197 -21.18 -14.91 12.97
CA VAL A 197 -20.96 -14.48 11.60
C VAL A 197 -19.50 -14.07 11.42
N THR A 198 -18.80 -14.72 10.49
CA THR A 198 -17.44 -14.32 10.10
C THR A 198 -17.51 -13.49 8.82
N MET A 199 -16.97 -12.27 8.89
CA MET A 199 -17.00 -11.31 7.78
C MET A 199 -15.59 -10.80 7.49
N ARG A 200 -15.32 -10.46 6.23
CA ARG A 200 -14.06 -9.86 5.81
C ARG A 200 -14.28 -8.52 5.15
N SER A 201 -13.50 -7.51 5.56
CA SER A 201 -13.58 -6.18 4.95
C SER A 201 -13.11 -6.21 3.51
N VAL A 202 -13.89 -5.59 2.63
CA VAL A 202 -13.49 -5.22 1.28
C VAL A 202 -12.81 -3.86 1.38
N GLN A 203 -11.54 -3.78 0.99
CA GLN A 203 -10.87 -2.48 0.87
C GLN A 203 -11.16 -1.88 -0.51
N ASP A 204 -11.32 -0.56 -0.54
CA ASP A 204 -11.24 0.26 -1.75
C ASP A 204 -9.82 0.29 -2.36
#